data_AF-A0AAN6ZIM8-F1
#
_entry.id   AF-A0AAN6ZIM8-F1
#
_cell.length_a   1.000
_cell.length_b   1.000
_cell.length_c   1.000
_cell.angle_alpha   90.00
_cell.angle_beta   90.00
_cell.angle_gamma   90.00
#
_symmetry.space_group_name_H-M   'P 1'
#
loop_
_entity.id
_entity.type
_entity.pdbx_description
1 polymer ?
#
loop_
_entity_poly.entity_id
_entity_poly.type
_entity_poly.pdbx_seq_one_letter_code
_entity_poly.pdbx_strand_id
1 'polypeptide(L)'
;MPPPTERAEKQAAAQQAVDILHEIATILNCHLDRRTLSICISMIENGINPEALANVIKELRKQGQDVQLESAEAAAAAVAAAGTRRR
;
A
#
# COMPACT_ATOMS: atom_id res chain seq x y z
N MET A 1 -5.83 13.37 31.80
CA MET A 1 -4.83 13.34 30.69
C MET A 1 -3.55 12.72 31.26
N PRO A 2 -2.90 11.78 30.55
CA PRO A 2 -1.60 11.27 30.96
C PRO A 2 -0.53 12.38 30.92
N PRO A 3 0.50 12.32 31.79
CA PRO A 3 1.62 13.26 31.78
C PRO A 3 2.36 13.29 30.42
N PRO A 4 3.05 14.40 30.08
CA PRO A 4 3.71 14.58 28.78
C PRO A 4 4.72 13.49 28.43
N THR A 5 5.38 12.92 29.43
CA THR A 5 6.36 11.83 29.31
C THR A 5 5.74 10.54 28.80
N GLU A 6 4.60 10.11 29.36
CA GLU A 6 3.90 8.89 28.93
C GLU A 6 3.39 8.99 27.48
N ARG A 7 3.02 10.18 27.01
CA ARG A 7 2.60 10.39 25.61
C ARG A 7 3.77 10.18 24.64
N ALA A 8 4.94 10.72 24.97
CA ALA A 8 6.15 10.56 24.16
C ALA A 8 6.59 9.08 24.11
N GLU A 9 6.54 8.38 25.23
CA GLU A 9 6.85 6.95 25.31
C GLU A 9 5.89 6.10 24.46
N LYS A 10 4.57 6.35 24.55
CA LYS A 10 3.58 5.66 23.71
C LYS A 10 3.79 5.93 22.23
N GLN A 11 4.15 7.16 21.86
CA GLN A 11 4.43 7.50 20.48
C GLN A 11 5.70 6.82 19.97
N ALA A 12 6.75 6.74 20.78
CA ALA A 12 7.97 6.00 20.45
C ALA A 12 7.71 4.49 20.29
N ALA A 13 6.91 3.91 21.19
CA ALA A 13 6.52 2.51 21.12
C ALA A 13 5.69 2.20 19.85
N ALA A 14 4.75 3.07 19.48
CA ALA A 14 3.98 2.94 18.24
C ALA A 14 4.89 3.00 17.00
N GLN A 15 5.88 3.91 17.00
CA GLN A 15 6.85 4.01 15.91
C GLN A 15 7.66 2.71 15.76
N GLN A 16 8.15 2.16 16.88
CA GLN A 16 8.88 0.89 16.91
C GLN A 16 8.01 -0.29 16.44
N ALA A 17 6.75 -0.34 16.85
CA ALA A 17 5.83 -1.38 16.42
C ALA A 17 5.65 -1.36 14.89
N VAL A 18 5.50 -0.18 14.29
CA VAL A 18 5.41 -0.04 12.82
C VAL A 18 6.69 -0.52 12.12
N ASP A 19 7.86 -0.22 12.68
CA ASP A 19 9.14 -0.65 12.10
C ASP A 19 9.30 -2.17 12.15
N ILE A 20 9.03 -2.79 13.29
CA ILE A 20 9.06 -4.25 13.45
C ILE A 20 8.07 -4.92 12.49
N LEU A 21 6.84 -4.40 12.40
CA LEU A 21 5.83 -4.96 11.51
C LEU A 21 6.21 -4.80 10.03
N HIS A 22 6.89 -3.72 9.67
CA HIS A 22 7.39 -3.52 8.31
C HIS A 22 8.53 -4.48 7.96
N GLU A 23 9.44 -4.75 8.89
CA GLU A 23 10.47 -5.79 8.71
C GLU A 23 9.83 -7.17 8.50
N ILE A 24 8.85 -7.54 9.34
CA ILE A 24 8.11 -8.80 9.19
C ILE A 24 7.42 -8.87 7.81
N ALA A 25 6.75 -7.79 7.39
CA ALA A 25 6.10 -7.71 6.09
C ALA A 25 7.09 -7.84 4.92
N THR A 26 8.31 -7.34 5.09
CA THR A 26 9.40 -7.46 4.11
C THR A 26 9.90 -8.89 4.02
N ILE A 27 10.15 -9.54 5.16
CA ILE A 27 10.59 -10.94 5.22
C ILE A 27 9.55 -11.88 4.56
N LEU A 28 8.27 -11.60 4.78
CA LEU A 28 7.16 -12.37 4.20
C LEU A 28 6.81 -11.98 2.76
N ASN A 29 7.55 -11.04 2.15
CA ASN A 29 7.28 -10.53 0.80
C ASN A 29 5.83 -10.06 0.61
N CYS A 30 5.23 -9.40 1.60
CA CYS A 30 3.88 -8.84 1.49
C CYS A 30 3.81 -7.63 0.53
N HIS A 31 4.97 -7.07 0.18
CA HIS A 31 5.11 -5.87 -0.66
C HIS A 31 4.26 -4.69 -0.15
N LEU A 32 4.28 -4.43 1.16
CA LEU A 32 3.53 -3.34 1.78
C LEU A 32 4.48 -2.22 2.20
N ASP A 33 4.27 -1.02 1.66
CA ASP A 33 5.01 0.16 2.09
C ASP A 33 4.64 0.57 3.52
N ARG A 34 5.58 1.22 4.23
CA ARG A 34 5.38 1.72 5.60
C ARG A 34 4.12 2.59 5.77
N ARG A 35 3.77 3.37 4.76
CA ARG A 35 2.54 4.18 4.73
C ARG A 35 1.28 3.30 4.68
N THR A 36 1.25 2.33 3.77
CA THR A 36 0.12 1.41 3.60
C THR A 36 -0.07 0.55 4.84
N LEU A 37 1.03 0.08 5.42
CA LEU A 37 1.02 -0.69 6.66
C LEU A 37 0.44 0.11 7.83
N SER A 38 0.81 1.39 7.96
CA SER A 38 0.25 2.28 9.00
C SER A 38 -1.27 2.49 8.85
N ILE A 39 -1.75 2.60 7.60
CA ILE A 39 -3.19 2.69 7.30
C ILE A 39 -3.89 1.38 7.69
N CYS A 40 -3.30 0.23 7.35
CA CYS A 40 -3.86 -1.08 7.70
C CYS A 40 -3.96 -1.26 9.22
N ILE A 41 -2.92 -0.88 9.98
CA ILE A 41 -2.95 -0.89 11.46
C ILE A 41 -4.11 -0.03 11.97
N SER A 42 -4.23 1.21 11.49
CA SER A 42 -5.31 2.11 11.91
C SER A 42 -6.68 1.51 11.60
N MET A 43 -6.86 0.86 10.45
CA MET A 43 -8.10 0.19 10.08
C MET A 43 -8.42 -0.99 11.02
N ILE A 44 -7.42 -1.81 11.34
CA ILE A 44 -7.57 -2.95 12.24
C ILE A 44 -7.88 -2.48 13.67
N GLU A 45 -7.23 -1.43 14.15
CA GLU A 45 -7.50 -0.81 15.45
C GLU A 45 -8.93 -0.24 15.56
N ASN A 46 -9.53 0.16 14.42
CA ASN A 46 -10.94 0.56 14.33
C ASN A 46 -11.92 -0.63 14.20
N GLY A 47 -11.44 -1.87 14.32
CA GLY A 47 -12.26 -3.08 14.33
C GLY A 47 -12.52 -3.72 12.96
N ILE A 48 -11.77 -3.32 11.92
CA ILE A 48 -11.88 -3.95 10.60
C ILE A 48 -11.23 -5.34 10.63
N ASN A 49 -11.90 -6.34 10.06
CA ASN A 49 -11.38 -7.71 9.96
C ASN A 49 -10.11 -7.75 9.07
N PRO A 50 -8.96 -8.22 9.57
CA PRO A 50 -7.71 -8.28 8.80
C PRO A 50 -7.79 -9.18 7.56
N GLU A 51 -8.58 -10.27 7.60
CA GLU A 51 -8.75 -11.16 6.45
C GLU A 51 -9.52 -10.47 5.31
N ALA A 52 -10.59 -9.75 5.66
CA ALA A 52 -11.36 -8.97 4.69
C ALA A 52 -10.50 -7.85 4.09
N LEU A 53 -9.72 -7.15 4.91
CA LEU A 53 -8.79 -6.12 4.45
C LEU A 53 -7.74 -6.68 3.48
N ALA A 54 -7.20 -7.86 3.78
CA ALA A 54 -6.23 -8.52 2.90
C ALA A 54 -6.82 -8.84 1.53
N ASN A 55 -8.08 -9.29 1.48
CA ASN A 55 -8.79 -9.55 0.21
C ASN A 55 -8.98 -8.26 -0.60
N VAL A 56 -9.37 -7.17 0.05
CA VAL A 56 -9.51 -5.85 -0.59
C VAL A 56 -8.17 -5.37 -1.17
N ILE A 57 -7.07 -5.49 -0.42
CA ILE A 57 -5.74 -5.09 -0.89
C ILE A 57 -5.32 -5.91 -2.12
N LYS A 58 -5.55 -7.22 -2.12
CA LYS A 58 -5.23 -8.10 -3.26
C LYS A 58 -6.04 -7.70 -4.50
N GLU A 59 -7.33 -7.45 -4.34
CA GLU A 59 -8.21 -7.08 -5.44
C GLU A 59 -7.83 -5.72 -6.03
N LEU A 60 -7.57 -4.71 -5.18
CA LEU A 60 -7.14 -3.38 -5.64
C LEU A 60 -5.79 -3.42 -6.38
N ARG A 61 -4.85 -4.27 -5.94
CA ARG A 61 -3.57 -4.45 -6.63
C ARG A 61 -3.77 -5.06 -8.02
N LYS A 62 -4.61 -6.08 -8.11
CA LYS A 62 -4.94 -6.72 -9.38
C LYS A 62 -5.56 -5.72 -10.36
N GLN A 63 -6.60 -5.00 -9.93
CA GLN A 63 -7.26 -3.98 -10.75
C GLN A 63 -6.29 -2.86 -11.18
N GLY A 64 -5.40 -2.42 -10.28
CA GLY A 64 -4.39 -1.42 -10.60
C GLY A 64 -3.39 -1.89 -11.66
N GLN A 65 -3.01 -3.18 -11.63
CA GLN A 65 -2.17 -3.79 -12.66
C GLN A 65 -2.90 -3.91 -13.99
N ASP A 66 -4.16 -4.37 -13.98
CA ASP A 66 -4.97 -4.50 -15.20
C ASP A 66 -5.12 -3.15 -15.91
N VAL A 67 -5.45 -2.08 -15.18
CA VAL A 67 -5.55 -0.71 -15.74
C VAL A 67 -4.21 -0.22 -16.29
N GLN A 68 -3.08 -0.56 -15.65
CA GLN A 68 -1.75 -0.19 -16.14
C GLN A 68 -1.39 -0.92 -17.43
N LEU A 69 -1.78 -2.19 -17.57
CA LEU A 69 -1.57 -2.95 -18.79
C LEU A 69 -2.43 -2.38 -19.93
N GLU A 70 -3.72 -2.14 -19.69
CA GLU A 70 -4.63 -1.55 -20.68
C GLU A 70 -4.17 -0.17 -21.15
N SER A 71 -3.71 0.68 -20.23
CA SER A 71 -3.19 2.01 -20.56
C SER A 71 -1.83 1.95 -21.28
N ALA A 72 -0.98 0.98 -20.97
CA ALA A 72 0.26 0.75 -21.69
C ALA A 72 0.00 0.27 -23.13
N GLU A 73 -0.96 -0.63 -23.34
CA GLU A 73 -1.37 -1.08 -24.67
C GLU A 73 -1.98 0.07 -25.49
N ALA A 74 -2.84 0.87 -24.88
CA ALA A 74 -3.41 2.06 -25.52
C ALA A 74 -2.33 3.09 -25.89
N ALA A 75 -1.34 3.32 -25.02
CA ALA A 75 -0.22 4.20 -25.30
C ALA A 75 0.67 3.68 -26.43
N ALA A 76 0.97 2.38 -26.47
CA ALA A 76 1.74 1.76 -27.54
C ALA A 76 1.02 1.88 -28.90
N ALA A 77 -0.30 1.65 -28.93
CA ALA A 77 -1.11 1.84 -30.13
C ALA A 77 -1.13 3.29 -30.62
N ALA A 78 -1.22 4.27 -29.70
CA ALA A 78 -1.15 5.69 -30.05
C ALA A 78 0.21 6.09 -30.63
N VAL A 79 1.32 5.58 -30.08
CA VAL A 79 2.67 5.81 -30.60
C VAL A 79 2.85 5.22 -32.00
N ALA A 80 2.32 4.01 -32.24
CA ALA A 80 2.36 3.38 -33.55
C ALA A 80 1.57 4.18 -34.60
N ALA A 81 0.37 4.68 -34.26
CA ALA A 81 -0.45 5.49 -35.16
C ALA A 81 0.17 6.87 -35.48
N ALA A 82 0.90 7.46 -34.54
CA ALA A 82 1.63 8.72 -34.76
C ALA A 82 2.84 8.55 -35.68
N GLY A 83 3.51 7.39 -35.63
CA GLY A 83 4.63 7.05 -36.51
C GLY A 83 4.25 6.89 -37.99
N THR A 84 3.03 6.42 -38.27
CA THR A 84 2.54 6.21 -39.65
C THR A 84 2.18 7.53 -40.37
N ARG A 85 1.84 8.62 -39.64
CA ARG A 85 1.46 9.92 -40.24
C ARG A 85 2.65 10.82 -40.62
N ARG A 86 3.88 10.47 -40.24
CA ARG A 86 5.10 11.25 -40.53
C ARG A 86 5.95 10.68 -41.67
N ARG A 87 5.47 9.67 -42.39
CA ARG A 87 6.14 9.07 -43.57
C ARG A 87 5.39 9.37 -44.85
#